data_AF-A0A497JLE2-F1
#
_entry.id   AF-A0A497JLE2-F1
#
_cell.length_a   1.000
_cell.length_b   1.000
_cell.length_c   1.000
_cell.angle_alpha   90.00
_cell.angle_beta   90.00
_cell.angle_gamma   90.00
#
_symmetry.space_group_name_H-M   'P 1'
#
loop_
_entity.id
_entity.type
_entity.pdbx_description
1 polymer ?
#
loop_
_entity_poly.entity_id
_entity_poly.type
_entity_poly.pdbx_seq_one_letter_code
_entity_poly.pdbx_strand_id
1 'polypeptide(L)'
;MTEVVTAYGHPNISATHPTTLEITKEPELTRRGDCIIAVKADKAVADLSSNFKKAAKNKNAKILITVETGGIKETIHAYGNPNLTFTHKTDMVIRKSNYTCNRTLAVKADKAAKNLSRKLIQKLQQPNQKVLITLTVEYGGPGGS
;
A
#
# COMPACT_ATOMS: atom_id res chain seq x y z
N MET A 1 9.26 11.43 -5.46
CA MET A 1 8.63 10.85 -6.68
C MET A 1 7.31 10.22 -6.29
N THR A 2 6.28 10.35 -7.12
CA THR A 2 4.91 10.00 -6.74
C THR A 2 4.23 9.12 -7.77
N GLU A 3 3.48 8.13 -7.30
CA GLU A 3 2.54 7.31 -8.05
C GLU A 3 1.15 7.47 -7.45
N VAL A 4 0.13 7.40 -8.30
CA VAL A 4 -1.27 7.40 -7.89
C VAL A 4 -1.91 6.12 -8.39
N VAL A 5 -2.65 5.46 -7.49
CA VAL A 5 -3.42 4.24 -7.73
C VAL A 5 -4.87 4.55 -7.40
N THR A 6 -5.77 4.25 -8.34
CA THR A 6 -7.21 4.29 -8.09
C THR A 6 -7.68 2.88 -7.76
N ALA A 7 -8.45 2.74 -6.69
CA ALA A 7 -9.05 1.47 -6.28
C ALA A 7 -10.44 1.71 -5.69
N TYR A 8 -11.06 0.66 -5.17
CA TYR A 8 -12.42 0.70 -4.66
C TYR A 8 -12.55 -0.03 -3.32
N GLY A 9 -13.56 0.39 -2.55
CA GLY A 9 -14.03 -0.32 -1.37
C GLY A 9 -14.73 -1.63 -1.70
N HIS A 10 -14.91 -2.46 -0.67
CA HIS A 10 -15.59 -3.74 -0.74
C HIS A 10 -16.24 -4.11 0.60
N PRO A 11 -17.47 -4.67 0.63
CA PRO A 11 -18.18 -5.02 1.87
C PRO A 11 -17.41 -5.92 2.84
N ASN A 12 -16.59 -6.83 2.32
CA ASN A 12 -15.80 -7.77 3.12
C ASN A 12 -14.48 -7.21 3.68
N ILE A 13 -14.16 -5.92 3.49
CA ILE A 13 -12.94 -5.33 4.08
C ILE A 13 -13.10 -5.27 5.61
N SER A 14 -12.30 -6.08 6.32
CA SER A 14 -12.21 -6.07 7.79
C SER A 14 -11.01 -5.27 8.29
N ALA A 15 -9.89 -5.32 7.55
CA ALA A 15 -8.64 -4.64 7.86
C ALA A 15 -8.19 -4.88 9.32
N THR A 16 -8.00 -6.16 9.68
CA THR A 16 -7.62 -6.61 11.03
C THR A 16 -6.24 -7.27 11.08
N HIS A 17 -5.59 -7.47 9.94
CA HIS A 17 -4.30 -8.14 9.93
C HIS A 17 -3.24 -7.33 10.72
N PRO A 18 -2.45 -7.97 11.61
CA PRO A 18 -1.61 -7.25 12.56
C PRO A 18 -0.30 -6.72 12.00
N THR A 19 0.15 -7.22 10.85
CA THR A 19 1.51 -6.97 10.33
C THR A 19 1.58 -6.53 8.88
N THR A 20 0.47 -6.54 8.16
CA THR A 20 0.41 -6.14 6.74
C THR A 20 -0.86 -5.38 6.41
N LEU A 21 -0.82 -4.66 5.30
CA LEU A 21 -2.00 -4.19 4.56
C LEU A 21 -1.76 -4.42 3.06
N GLU A 22 -2.84 -4.63 2.31
CA GLU A 22 -2.80 -5.04 0.91
C GLU A 22 -3.80 -4.26 0.06
N ILE A 23 -3.38 -3.90 -1.16
CA ILE A 23 -4.21 -3.34 -2.23
C ILE A 23 -4.13 -4.32 -3.40
N THR A 24 -5.27 -4.66 -4.00
CA THR A 24 -5.30 -5.65 -5.09
C THR A 24 -6.13 -5.20 -6.29
N LYS A 25 -5.74 -5.67 -7.48
CA LYS A 25 -6.51 -5.56 -8.72
C LYS A 25 -7.70 -6.52 -8.75
N GLU A 26 -7.67 -7.57 -7.93
CA GLU A 26 -8.76 -8.54 -7.86
C GLU A 26 -10.07 -7.84 -7.46
N PRO A 27 -11.20 -8.15 -8.12
CA PRO A 27 -12.46 -7.47 -7.86
C PRO A 27 -13.18 -7.98 -6.61
N GLU A 28 -12.95 -9.25 -6.28
CA GLU A 28 -13.66 -9.96 -5.22
C GLU A 28 -12.76 -10.18 -4.01
N LEU A 29 -13.33 -9.97 -2.82
CA LEU A 29 -12.64 -10.19 -1.55
C LEU A 29 -13.46 -11.14 -0.68
N THR A 30 -12.86 -12.26 -0.28
CA THR A 30 -13.44 -13.13 0.74
C THR A 30 -13.20 -12.55 2.14
N ARG A 31 -14.03 -12.96 3.13
CA ARG A 31 -13.86 -12.54 4.54
C ARG A 31 -12.53 -12.98 5.18
N ARG A 32 -11.78 -13.88 4.55
CA ARG A 32 -10.45 -14.33 5.03
C ARG A 32 -9.33 -13.34 4.69
N GLY A 33 -9.53 -12.47 3.69
CA GLY A 33 -8.53 -11.48 3.27
C GLY A 33 -8.47 -10.28 4.21
N ASP A 34 -8.05 -10.51 5.45
CA ASP A 34 -8.14 -9.54 6.54
C ASP A 34 -7.08 -8.43 6.50
N CYS A 35 -6.12 -8.52 5.59
CA CYS A 35 -5.13 -7.48 5.30
C CYS A 35 -5.54 -6.54 4.15
N ILE A 36 -6.53 -6.91 3.33
CA ILE A 36 -6.92 -6.15 2.14
C ILE A 36 -7.72 -4.91 2.55
N ILE A 37 -7.32 -3.75 2.01
CA ILE A 37 -7.95 -2.44 2.29
C ILE A 37 -8.55 -1.79 1.05
N ALA A 38 -8.28 -2.31 -0.15
CA ALA A 38 -8.88 -1.85 -1.40
C ALA A 38 -8.77 -2.93 -2.48
N VAL A 39 -9.80 -2.99 -3.33
CA VAL A 39 -9.94 -3.94 -4.46
C VAL A 39 -10.04 -3.18 -5.77
N LYS A 40 -10.04 -3.90 -6.91
CA LYS A 40 -10.21 -3.29 -8.26
C LYS A 40 -9.21 -2.15 -8.51
N ALA A 41 -7.98 -2.29 -8.01
CA ALA A 41 -6.92 -1.33 -8.25
C ALA A 41 -6.58 -1.26 -9.75
N ASP A 42 -6.29 -0.06 -10.25
CA ASP A 42 -5.82 0.14 -11.63
C ASP A 42 -4.37 -0.34 -11.83
N LYS A 43 -3.58 -0.38 -10.75
CA LYS A 43 -2.17 -0.79 -10.72
C LYS A 43 -1.93 -1.90 -9.70
N ALA A 44 -0.97 -2.77 -10.00
CA ALA A 44 -0.24 -3.61 -9.06
C ALA A 44 1.21 -3.14 -8.89
N VAL A 45 2.01 -3.78 -8.02
CA VAL A 45 3.44 -3.41 -7.87
C VAL A 45 4.21 -3.48 -9.19
N ALA A 46 3.85 -4.42 -10.07
CA ALA A 46 4.46 -4.55 -11.39
C ALA A 46 4.12 -3.39 -12.34
N ASP A 47 3.06 -2.64 -12.09
CA ASP A 47 2.61 -1.54 -12.96
C ASP A 47 3.23 -0.18 -12.58
N LEU A 48 3.91 -0.09 -11.44
CA LEU A 48 4.59 1.15 -11.01
C LEU A 48 5.73 1.53 -11.96
N SER A 49 5.99 2.82 -12.13
CA SER A 49 7.05 3.30 -13.02
C SER A 49 8.42 2.75 -12.63
N SER A 50 9.27 2.56 -13.63
CA SER A 50 10.67 2.16 -13.45
C SER A 50 11.42 3.09 -12.49
N ASN A 51 11.17 4.39 -12.58
CA ASN A 51 11.74 5.38 -11.69
C ASN A 51 11.28 5.14 -10.24
N PHE A 52 9.97 4.98 -9.98
CA PHE A 52 9.45 4.70 -8.64
C PHE A 52 10.10 3.45 -8.05
N LYS A 53 10.13 2.35 -8.83
CA LYS A 53 10.74 1.09 -8.40
C LYS A 53 12.22 1.26 -8.08
N LYS A 54 12.99 1.97 -8.92
CA LYS A 54 14.42 2.24 -8.68
C LYS A 54 14.62 3.03 -7.38
N ALA A 55 13.81 4.05 -7.13
CA ALA A 55 13.86 4.85 -5.91
C ALA A 55 13.55 4.02 -4.66
N ALA A 56 12.49 3.23 -4.71
CA ALA A 56 12.03 2.39 -3.60
C ALA A 56 13.02 1.25 -3.25
N LYS A 57 13.95 0.88 -4.14
CA LYS A 57 15.02 -0.08 -3.82
C LYS A 57 16.15 0.52 -2.98
N ASN A 58 16.19 1.83 -2.76
CA ASN A 58 17.20 2.42 -1.87
C ASN A 58 16.88 2.05 -0.40
N LYS A 59 17.87 1.54 0.34
CA LYS A 59 17.74 1.17 1.76
C LYS A 59 17.33 2.35 2.67
N ASN A 60 17.62 3.57 2.25
CA ASN A 60 17.31 4.81 2.97
C ASN A 60 16.06 5.50 2.42
N ALA A 61 15.38 4.96 1.40
CA ALA A 61 14.17 5.54 0.87
C ALA A 61 13.05 5.46 1.91
N LYS A 62 12.38 6.60 2.14
CA LYS A 62 11.11 6.64 2.87
C LYS A 62 9.99 6.56 1.86
N ILE A 63 8.99 5.75 2.16
CA ILE A 63 7.80 5.58 1.32
C ILE A 63 6.59 6.00 2.16
N LEU A 64 5.93 7.07 1.73
CA LEU A 64 4.66 7.51 2.30
C LEU A 64 3.54 6.94 1.45
N ILE A 65 2.61 6.24 2.10
CA ILE A 65 1.41 5.68 1.48
C ILE A 65 0.22 6.40 2.07
N THR A 66 -0.47 7.18 1.25
CA THR A 66 -1.66 7.92 1.68
C THR A 66 -2.89 7.29 1.08
N VAL A 67 -3.87 6.94 1.91
CA VAL A 67 -5.17 6.38 1.52
C VAL A 67 -6.23 7.43 1.78
N GLU A 68 -6.95 7.82 0.73
CA GLU A 68 -8.00 8.84 0.78
C GLU A 68 -9.32 8.30 0.22
N THR A 69 -10.40 8.47 0.99
CA THR A 69 -11.75 8.09 0.55
C THR A 69 -12.83 8.77 1.39
N GLY A 70 -13.93 9.19 0.75
CA GLY A 70 -15.09 9.74 1.45
C GLY A 70 -14.78 10.88 2.43
N GLY A 71 -13.82 11.75 2.09
CA GLY A 71 -13.34 12.86 2.93
C GLY A 71 -12.41 12.47 4.07
N ILE A 72 -12.04 11.20 4.19
CA ILE A 72 -11.09 10.68 5.18
C ILE A 72 -9.75 10.45 4.50
N LYS A 73 -8.67 10.82 5.19
CA LYS A 73 -7.29 10.64 4.74
C LYS A 73 -6.44 10.05 5.86
N GLU A 74 -5.67 9.01 5.54
CA GLU A 74 -4.65 8.48 6.44
C GLU A 74 -3.36 8.20 5.70
N THR A 75 -2.24 8.47 6.38
CA THR A 75 -0.90 8.19 5.87
C THR A 75 -0.24 7.09 6.69
N ILE A 76 0.45 6.19 5.98
CA ILE A 76 1.33 5.13 6.49
C ILE A 76 2.76 5.51 6.09
N HIS A 77 3.67 5.44 7.04
CA HIS A 77 5.10 5.64 6.80
C HIS A 77 5.80 4.29 6.75
N ALA A 78 6.53 4.05 5.68
CA ALA A 78 7.27 2.82 5.46
C ALA A 78 8.62 3.12 4.80
N TYR A 79 9.37 2.07 4.51
CA TYR A 79 10.72 2.18 3.96
C TYR A 79 10.86 1.31 2.70
N GLY A 80 11.76 1.78 1.83
CA GLY A 80 12.30 1.00 0.73
C GLY A 80 13.20 -0.13 1.20
N ASN A 81 13.56 -1.03 0.28
CA ASN A 81 14.50 -2.12 0.54
C ASN A 81 15.14 -2.60 -0.78
N PRO A 82 16.47 -2.82 -0.83
CA PRO A 82 17.16 -3.32 -2.03
C PRO A 82 16.60 -4.63 -2.60
N ASN A 83 16.00 -5.47 -1.76
CA ASN A 83 15.45 -6.77 -2.13
C ASN A 83 14.03 -6.70 -2.72
N LEU A 84 13.43 -5.50 -2.86
CA LEU A 84 12.13 -5.36 -3.50
C LEU A 84 12.23 -5.70 -5.00
N THR A 85 11.37 -6.61 -5.47
CA THR A 85 11.40 -7.08 -6.86
C THR A 85 10.31 -6.45 -7.73
N PHE A 86 9.15 -6.11 -7.16
CA PHE A 86 8.02 -5.48 -7.85
C PHE A 86 7.52 -6.27 -9.07
N THR A 87 7.34 -7.58 -8.95
CA THR A 87 6.95 -8.45 -10.08
C THR A 87 5.54 -9.02 -10.00
N HIS A 88 4.81 -8.82 -8.89
CA HIS A 88 3.43 -9.30 -8.79
C HIS A 88 2.47 -8.47 -9.65
N LYS A 89 1.61 -9.16 -10.40
CA LYS A 89 0.72 -8.56 -11.40
C LYS A 89 -0.61 -8.05 -10.84
N THR A 90 -0.95 -8.41 -9.60
CA THR A 90 -2.25 -8.06 -9.00
C THR A 90 -2.17 -7.31 -7.68
N ASP A 91 -1.09 -7.44 -6.90
CA ASP A 91 -1.13 -7.07 -5.47
C ASP A 91 -0.02 -6.07 -5.13
N MET A 92 -0.31 -5.21 -4.15
CA MET A 92 0.66 -4.38 -3.43
C MET A 92 0.54 -4.63 -1.93
N VAL A 93 1.59 -5.17 -1.32
CA VAL A 93 1.63 -5.49 0.10
C VAL A 93 2.61 -4.58 0.82
N ILE A 94 2.13 -3.89 1.86
CA ILE A 94 2.94 -3.09 2.78
C ILE A 94 3.09 -3.89 4.06
N ARG A 95 4.32 -3.99 4.58
CA ARG A 95 4.67 -4.87 5.70
C ARG A 95 5.28 -4.08 6.85
N LYS A 96 4.92 -4.46 8.09
CA LYS A 96 5.62 -3.99 9.30
C LYS A 96 6.99 -4.64 9.47
N SER A 97 7.16 -5.88 9.03
CA SER A 97 8.45 -6.57 9.09
C SER A 97 9.39 -6.11 7.97
N ASN A 98 10.64 -6.59 7.98
CA ASN A 98 11.62 -6.39 6.92
C ASN A 98 11.57 -7.48 5.83
N TYR A 99 10.58 -8.38 5.87
CA TYR A 99 10.43 -9.45 4.89
C TYR A 99 10.03 -8.88 3.52
N THR A 100 10.60 -9.42 2.44
CA THR A 100 10.30 -9.04 1.06
C THR A 100 9.90 -10.26 0.25
N CYS A 101 8.88 -10.09 -0.59
CA CYS A 101 8.51 -11.02 -1.66
C CYS A 101 8.07 -10.23 -2.90
N ASN A 102 7.71 -10.93 -3.99
CA ASN A 102 7.26 -10.33 -5.25
C ASN A 102 6.11 -9.33 -5.15
N ARG A 103 5.25 -9.44 -4.13
CA ARG A 103 4.11 -8.52 -3.87
C ARG A 103 4.47 -7.28 -3.06
N THR A 104 5.66 -7.25 -2.47
CA THR A 104 6.00 -6.26 -1.44
C THR A 104 6.26 -4.90 -2.08
N LEU A 105 5.53 -3.89 -1.63
CA LEU A 105 5.69 -2.49 -2.02
C LEU A 105 6.67 -1.76 -1.08
N ALA A 106 6.52 -1.98 0.23
CA ALA A 106 7.29 -1.31 1.26
C ALA A 106 7.38 -2.18 2.53
N VAL A 107 8.42 -1.94 3.33
CA VAL A 107 8.70 -2.66 4.58
C VAL A 107 8.81 -1.71 5.76
N LYS A 108 8.90 -2.25 6.98
CA LYS A 108 9.05 -1.47 8.22
C LYS A 108 7.98 -0.37 8.39
N ALA A 109 6.75 -0.67 7.99
CA ALA A 109 5.64 0.25 8.11
C ALA A 109 5.25 0.53 9.57
N ASP A 110 4.88 1.77 9.88
CA ASP A 110 4.34 2.17 11.18
C ASP A 110 2.96 1.53 11.44
N LYS A 111 2.16 1.37 10.39
CA LYS A 111 0.79 0.82 10.42
C LYS A 111 0.66 -0.46 9.59
N ALA A 112 -0.09 -1.42 10.14
CA ALA A 112 -0.71 -2.51 9.40
C ALA A 112 -2.22 -2.23 9.20
N ALA A 113 -2.95 -3.15 8.57
CA ALA A 113 -4.39 -3.02 8.35
C ALA A 113 -5.15 -2.75 9.66
N LYS A 114 -4.83 -3.46 10.75
CA LYS A 114 -5.45 -3.24 12.07
C LYS A 114 -5.26 -1.84 12.65
N ASN A 115 -4.23 -1.11 12.21
CA ASN A 115 -3.87 0.19 12.76
C ASN A 115 -4.60 1.35 12.06
N LEU A 116 -5.28 1.10 10.95
CA LEU A 116 -6.11 2.09 10.27
C LEU A 116 -7.35 2.41 11.12
N SER A 117 -7.79 3.68 11.08
CA SER A 117 -8.94 4.11 11.86
C SER A 117 -10.21 3.40 11.42
N ARG A 118 -11.09 3.11 12.38
CA ARG A 118 -12.37 2.46 12.07
C ARG A 118 -13.27 3.32 11.19
N LYS A 119 -13.14 4.66 11.25
CA LYS A 119 -13.84 5.59 10.36
C LYS A 119 -13.42 5.38 8.90
N LEU A 120 -12.12 5.23 8.63
CA LEU A 120 -11.62 4.89 7.29
C LEU A 120 -12.17 3.54 6.83
N ILE A 121 -12.10 2.51 7.67
CA ILE A 121 -12.58 1.16 7.32
C ILE A 121 -14.08 1.16 6.99
N GLN A 122 -14.91 1.90 7.73
CA GLN A 122 -16.35 2.04 7.43
C GLN A 122 -16.62 2.62 6.03
N LYS A 123 -15.77 3.54 5.55
CA LYS A 123 -15.84 4.06 4.18
C LYS A 123 -15.39 3.00 3.17
N LEU A 124 -14.28 2.31 3.45
CA LEU A 124 -13.76 1.26 2.57
C LEU A 124 -14.73 0.06 2.46
N GLN A 125 -15.61 -0.16 3.44
CA GLN A 125 -16.64 -1.19 3.36
C GLN A 125 -17.79 -0.86 2.40
N GLN A 126 -17.92 0.39 1.97
CA GLN A 126 -18.99 0.77 1.03
C GLN A 126 -18.65 0.23 -0.38
N PRO A 127 -19.55 -0.55 -1.01
CA PRO A 127 -19.35 -0.99 -2.38
C PRO A 127 -19.17 0.21 -3.31
N ASN A 128 -18.28 0.09 -4.29
CA ASN A 128 -18.00 1.12 -5.30
C ASN A 128 -17.48 2.46 -4.74
N GLN A 129 -17.23 2.58 -3.44
CA GLN A 129 -16.58 3.76 -2.87
C GLN A 129 -15.18 3.88 -3.45
N LYS A 130 -14.93 4.97 -4.19
CA LYS A 130 -13.62 5.25 -4.78
C LYS A 130 -12.59 5.49 -3.67
N VAL A 131 -11.42 4.89 -3.84
CA VAL A 131 -10.25 5.02 -2.97
C VAL A 131 -9.09 5.54 -3.81
N LEU A 132 -8.47 6.63 -3.37
CA LEU A 132 -7.27 7.15 -3.97
C LEU A 132 -6.07 6.78 -3.09
N ILE A 133 -5.10 6.07 -3.65
CA ILE A 133 -3.86 5.75 -2.96
C ILE A 133 -2.72 6.50 -3.63
N THR A 134 -2.05 7.37 -2.86
CA THR A 134 -0.86 8.10 -3.31
C THR A 134 0.36 7.50 -2.65
N LEU A 135 1.33 7.10 -3.48
CA LEU A 135 2.61 6.53 -3.05
C LEU A 135 3.70 7.55 -3.34
N THR A 136 4.43 7.98 -2.31
CA THR A 136 5.52 8.95 -2.47
C THR A 136 6.81 8.38 -1.92
N VAL A 137 7.84 8.31 -2.77
CA VAL A 137 9.22 8.06 -2.32
C VAL A 137 9.90 9.40 -2.05
N GLU A 138 10.34 9.56 -0.81
CA GLU A 138 11.20 10.65 -0.37
C GLU A 138 12.62 10.11 -0.22
N TYR A 139 13.58 10.82 -0.83
CA TYR A 139 14.98 10.61 -0.51
C TYR A 139 15.28 11.45 0.73
N GLY A 140 15.80 10.83 1.79
CA GLY A 140 16.72 11.57 2.64
C GLY A 140 17.83 12.07 1.71
N GLY A 141 18.07 13.38 1.68
CA GLY A 141 19.12 13.99 0.86
C GLY A 141 20.47 13.29 1.04
N PRO A 142 21.44 13.54 0.16
CA PRO A 142 22.74 12.88 0.24
C PRO A 142 23.35 13.16 1.62
N GLY A 143 23.43 12.13 2.45
CA GLY A 143 24.47 12.06 3.47
C GLY A 143 25.77 11.89 2.70
N GLY A 144 26.38 13.02 2.32
CA GLY A 144 27.71 13.05 1.77
C GLY A 144 28.69 12.51 2.80
N SER A 145 29.47 11.53 2.37
CA SER A 145 30.89 11.29 2.65
C SER A 145 31.32 10.17 1.73
#